data_AF-A0A2C9LH33-F1
#
_entry.id   AF-A0A2C9LH33-F1
#
_cell.length_a   1.000
_cell.length_b   1.000
_cell.length_c   1.000
_cell.angle_alpha   90.00
_cell.angle_beta   90.00
_cell.angle_gamma   90.00
#
_symmetry.space_group_name_H-M   'P 1'
#
loop_
_entity.id
_entity.type
_entity.pdbx_description
1 polymer ?
#
loop_
_entity_poly.entity_id
_entity_poly.type
_entity_poly.pdbx_seq_one_letter_code
_entity_poly.pdbx_strand_id
1 'polypeptide(L)'
;MKRIGAASFLIIYLSVMDSLTLTAYLVQRQLYYTDHQKTTWSCRFYHSAGLSFAGVANWTLVLITVERFLSVCYPFRRQLLISKNFFIISVGILSIVLTLVIFTMEALTADASEGVCQEHDDEHLLEIARVLIIYAIPFFFIAIFTAAVLR
;
A
#
# COMPACT_ATOMS: atom_id res chain seq x y z
N MET A 1 -29.88 8.68 -3.09
CA MET A 1 -28.55 8.01 -3.09
C MET A 1 -28.25 7.47 -1.69
N LYS A 2 -28.12 6.15 -1.52
CA LYS A 2 -27.76 5.54 -0.21
C LYS A 2 -26.39 6.06 0.21
N ARG A 3 -26.26 6.62 1.43
CA ARG A 3 -24.98 7.06 1.97
C ARG A 3 -24.10 5.83 2.21
N ILE A 4 -23.06 5.68 1.38
CA ILE A 4 -22.02 4.66 1.56
C ILE A 4 -21.34 4.92 2.91
N GLY A 5 -21.29 3.92 3.80
CA GLY A 5 -20.59 4.01 5.09
C GLY A 5 -19.07 4.08 4.93
N ALA A 6 -18.35 4.50 5.97
CA ALA A 6 -16.89 4.57 5.95
C ALA A 6 -16.25 3.19 5.69
N ALA A 7 -16.75 2.14 6.34
CA ALA A 7 -16.29 0.76 6.12
C ALA A 7 -16.48 0.30 4.66
N SER A 8 -17.65 0.54 4.06
CA SER A 8 -17.90 0.20 2.66
C SER A 8 -16.98 0.94 1.70
N PHE A 9 -16.69 2.22 1.97
CA PHE A 9 -15.73 2.99 1.17
C PHE A 9 -14.33 2.39 1.24
N LEU A 10 -13.84 2.04 2.44
CA LEU A 10 -12.51 1.44 2.60
C LEU A 10 -12.40 0.08 1.90
N ILE A 11 -13.45 -0.75 1.95
CA ILE A 11 -13.48 -2.04 1.25
C ILE A 11 -13.44 -1.85 -0.27
N ILE A 12 -14.23 -0.91 -0.81
CA ILE A 12 -14.20 -0.60 -2.25
C ILE A 12 -12.79 -0.11 -2.64
N TYR A 13 -12.21 0.79 -1.86
CA TYR A 13 -10.88 1.31 -2.11
C TYR A 13 -9.81 0.22 -2.11
N LEU A 14 -9.86 -0.70 -1.13
CA LEU A 14 -8.99 -1.87 -1.06
C LEU A 14 -9.06 -2.70 -2.34
N SER A 15 -10.29 -3.03 -2.79
CA SER A 15 -10.46 -3.84 -4.00
C SER A 15 -9.89 -3.19 -5.27
N VAL A 16 -9.96 -1.85 -5.36
CA VAL A 16 -9.36 -1.09 -6.47
C VAL A 16 -7.83 -1.19 -6.40
N MET A 17 -7.25 -1.03 -5.22
CA MET A 17 -5.80 -1.12 -5.03
C MET A 17 -5.26 -2.53 -5.27
N ASP A 18 -5.97 -3.57 -4.83
CA ASP A 18 -5.60 -4.96 -5.13
C ASP A 18 -5.63 -5.23 -6.64
N SER A 19 -6.67 -4.74 -7.33
CA SER A 19 -6.80 -4.90 -8.78
C SER A 19 -5.68 -4.16 -9.53
N LEU A 20 -5.35 -2.94 -9.10
CA LEU A 20 -4.25 -2.16 -9.67
C LEU A 20 -2.90 -2.82 -9.43
N THR A 21 -2.68 -3.35 -8.23
CA THR A 21 -1.47 -4.11 -7.86
C THR A 21 -1.28 -5.29 -8.79
N LEU A 22 -2.31 -6.15 -8.92
CA LEU A 22 -2.27 -7.31 -9.80
C LEU A 22 -2.02 -6.92 -11.26
N THR A 23 -2.69 -5.87 -11.74
CA THR A 23 -2.51 -5.38 -13.11
C THR A 23 -1.09 -4.89 -13.34
N ALA A 24 -0.50 -4.14 -12.40
CA ALA A 24 0.86 -3.64 -12.51
C ALA A 24 1.89 -4.79 -12.57
N TYR A 25 1.77 -5.78 -11.70
CA TYR A 25 2.66 -6.96 -11.72
C TYR A 25 2.48 -7.81 -12.98
N LEU A 26 1.24 -7.99 -13.45
CA LEU A 26 0.99 -8.71 -14.69
C LEU A 26 1.62 -7.99 -15.89
N VAL A 27 1.46 -6.66 -15.98
CA VAL A 27 2.07 -5.86 -17.04
C VAL A 27 3.60 -5.93 -16.96
N GLN A 28 4.18 -5.77 -15.77
CA GLN A 28 5.63 -5.91 -15.56
C GLN A 28 6.13 -7.28 -16.02
N ARG A 29 5.42 -8.35 -15.63
CA ARG A 29 5.81 -9.72 -15.99
C ARG A 29 5.69 -9.96 -17.49
N GLN A 30 4.64 -9.45 -18.14
CA GLN A 30 4.51 -9.55 -19.60
C GLN A 30 5.67 -8.84 -20.29
N LEU A 31 5.98 -7.60 -19.89
CA LEU A 31 7.10 -6.82 -20.44
C LEU A 31 8.45 -7.53 -20.30
N TYR A 32 8.66 -8.27 -19.21
CA TYR A 32 9.85 -9.09 -19.02
C TYR A 32 9.98 -10.23 -20.04
N TYR A 33 8.88 -10.89 -20.42
CA TYR A 33 8.91 -12.03 -21.35
C TYR A 33 8.89 -11.65 -22.83
N THR A 34 8.33 -10.50 -23.21
CA THR A 34 8.19 -10.12 -24.64
C THR A 34 9.44 -9.48 -25.27
N ASP A 35 10.59 -9.49 -24.58
CA ASP A 35 11.91 -9.03 -25.07
C ASP A 35 11.90 -7.61 -25.68
N HIS A 36 10.85 -6.83 -25.39
CA HIS A 36 10.80 -5.40 -25.66
C HIS A 36 11.56 -4.67 -24.56
N GLN A 37 12.88 -4.93 -24.50
CA GLN A 37 13.87 -4.09 -23.85
C GLN A 37 13.85 -2.71 -24.52
N LYS A 38 12.91 -1.83 -24.16
CA LYS A 38 13.03 -0.40 -24.46
C LYS A 38 12.56 0.41 -23.25
N THR A 39 13.55 0.81 -22.47
CA THR A 39 13.54 1.72 -21.31
C THR A 39 13.48 1.05 -19.92
N THR A 40 14.61 1.12 -19.21
CA THR A 40 14.76 0.91 -17.76
C THR A 40 13.66 1.64 -16.96
N TRP A 41 13.19 2.76 -17.50
CA TRP A 41 12.16 3.59 -16.89
C TRP A 41 10.78 2.92 -16.79
N SER A 42 10.31 2.22 -17.85
CA SER A 42 9.00 1.56 -17.80
C SER A 42 8.97 0.42 -16.77
N CYS A 43 10.01 -0.41 -16.74
CA CYS A 43 10.11 -1.50 -15.77
C CYS A 43 10.11 -0.97 -14.32
N ARG A 44 10.92 0.07 -14.04
CA ARG A 44 10.96 0.73 -12.72
C ARG A 44 9.61 1.32 -12.34
N PHE A 45 8.94 1.99 -13.28
CA PHE A 45 7.62 2.59 -13.02
C PHE A 45 6.56 1.54 -12.68
N TYR A 46 6.49 0.43 -13.42
CA TYR A 46 5.51 -0.63 -13.12
C TYR A 46 5.84 -1.35 -11.82
N HIS A 47 7.12 -1.57 -11.52
CA HIS A 47 7.57 -2.15 -10.25
C HIS A 47 7.22 -1.25 -9.07
N SER A 48 7.61 0.02 -9.11
CA SER A 48 7.36 1.00 -8.04
C SER A 48 5.86 1.26 -7.85
N ALA A 49 5.09 1.34 -8.94
CA ALA A 49 3.64 1.46 -8.88
C ALA A 49 3.00 0.22 -8.24
N GLY A 50 3.40 -0.99 -8.63
CA GLY A 50 2.93 -2.24 -8.05
C GLY A 50 3.18 -2.32 -6.55
N LEU A 51 4.41 -1.99 -6.11
CA LEU A 51 4.77 -1.90 -4.70
C LEU A 51 3.97 -0.84 -3.95
N SER A 52 3.75 0.32 -4.58
CA SER A 52 2.96 1.42 -3.99
C SER A 52 1.52 1.01 -3.75
N PHE A 53 0.86 0.42 -4.77
CA PHE A 53 -0.51 -0.05 -4.64
C PHE A 53 -0.65 -1.16 -3.59
N ALA A 54 0.30 -2.10 -3.54
CA ALA A 54 0.34 -3.15 -2.53
C ALA A 54 0.48 -2.58 -1.11
N GLY A 55 1.39 -1.63 -0.90
CA GLY A 55 1.56 -0.95 0.37
C GLY A 55 0.29 -0.21 0.79
N VAL A 56 -0.33 0.52 -0.12
CA VAL A 56 -1.60 1.22 0.13
C VAL A 56 -2.71 0.24 0.50
N ALA A 57 -2.81 -0.91 -0.18
CA ALA A 57 -3.78 -1.95 0.15
C ALA A 57 -3.58 -2.48 1.59
N ASN A 58 -2.34 -2.83 1.95
CA ASN A 58 -1.99 -3.34 3.29
C ASN A 58 -2.30 -2.32 4.39
N TRP A 59 -2.00 -1.05 4.18
CA TRP A 59 -2.34 0.00 5.14
C TRP A 59 -3.82 0.35 5.15
N THR A 60 -4.53 0.16 4.04
CA THR A 60 -6.00 0.26 4.00
C THR A 60 -6.62 -0.84 4.86
N LEU A 61 -6.07 -2.06 4.87
CA LEU A 61 -6.48 -3.11 5.80
C LEU A 61 -6.30 -2.69 7.26
N VAL A 62 -5.17 -2.05 7.60
CA VAL A 62 -4.97 -1.47 8.94
C VAL A 62 -6.10 -0.48 9.28
N LEU A 63 -6.43 0.46 8.39
CA LEU A 63 -7.52 1.41 8.61
C LEU A 63 -8.88 0.73 8.78
N ILE A 64 -9.15 -0.36 8.06
CA ILE A 64 -10.36 -1.18 8.25
C ILE A 64 -10.37 -1.79 9.64
N THR A 65 -9.26 -2.38 10.09
CA THR A 65 -9.19 -2.97 11.46
C THR A 65 -9.35 -1.93 12.55
N VAL A 66 -8.79 -0.73 12.36
CA VAL A 66 -8.95 0.41 13.26
C VAL A 66 -10.40 0.87 13.31
N GLU A 67 -11.08 0.97 12.16
CA GLU A 67 -12.50 1.31 12.08
C GLU A 67 -13.37 0.32 12.85
N ARG A 68 -13.06 -0.98 12.73
CA ARG A 68 -13.74 -2.04 13.48
C ARG A 68 -13.46 -1.97 14.97
N PHE A 69 -12.21 -1.79 15.37
CA PHE A 69 -11.80 -1.63 16.76
C PHE A 69 -12.53 -0.48 17.45
N LEU A 70 -12.56 0.69 16.82
CA LEU A 70 -13.26 1.85 17.35
C LEU A 70 -14.78 1.66 17.41
N SER A 71 -15.35 0.92 16.45
CA SER A 71 -16.78 0.61 16.43
C SER A 71 -17.20 -0.33 17.56
N VAL A 72 -16.36 -1.30 17.91
CA VAL A 72 -16.66 -2.32 18.93
C VAL A 72 -16.26 -1.86 20.33
N CYS A 73 -15.03 -1.40 20.51
CA CYS A 73 -14.48 -1.09 21.83
C CYS A 73 -14.85 0.32 22.31
N TYR A 74 -15.12 1.27 21.40
CA TYR A 74 -15.37 2.68 21.73
C TYR A 74 -16.56 3.30 20.98
N PRO A 75 -17.77 2.71 21.05
CA PRO A 75 -18.92 3.15 20.25
C PRO A 75 -19.31 4.62 20.48
N PHE A 76 -19.28 5.09 21.74
CA PHE A 76 -19.61 6.48 22.08
C PHE A 76 -18.57 7.49 21.59
N ARG A 77 -17.28 7.15 21.62
CA ARG A 77 -16.22 8.04 21.12
C ARG A 77 -16.20 8.08 19.59
N ARG A 78 -16.52 6.98 18.92
CA ARG A 78 -16.60 6.93 17.45
C ARG A 78 -17.63 7.91 16.91
N GLN A 79 -18.82 7.98 17.52
CA GLN A 79 -19.88 8.88 17.07
C GLN A 79 -19.53 10.36 17.26
N LEU A 80 -18.67 10.68 18.23
CA LEU A 80 -18.33 12.05 18.61
C LEU A 80 -17.04 12.57 17.95
N LEU A 81 -16.04 11.71 17.73
CA LEU A 81 -14.70 12.10 17.28
C LEU A 81 -14.37 11.68 15.84
N ILE A 82 -15.01 10.64 15.30
CA ILE A 82 -14.55 10.02 14.05
C ILE A 82 -15.63 10.10 12.98
N SER A 83 -15.45 11.06 12.08
CA SER A 83 -16.30 11.24 10.90
C SER A 83 -15.85 10.33 9.75
N LYS A 84 -16.75 10.03 8.81
CA LYS A 84 -16.39 9.34 7.56
C LYS A 84 -15.27 10.06 6.80
N ASN A 85 -15.24 11.39 6.87
CA ASN A 85 -14.24 12.21 6.19
C ASN A 85 -12.84 11.98 6.75
N PHE A 86 -12.73 11.64 8.05
CA PHE A 86 -11.45 11.27 8.64
C PHE A 86 -10.82 10.11 7.88
N PHE A 87 -11.53 8.99 7.71
CA PHE A 87 -10.99 7.84 6.98
C PHE A 87 -10.68 8.13 5.51
N ILE A 88 -11.49 8.94 4.84
CA ILE A 88 -11.22 9.35 3.45
C ILE A 88 -9.94 10.17 3.35
N ILE A 89 -9.79 11.17 4.24
CA ILE A 89 -8.60 12.01 4.28
C ILE A 89 -7.38 11.20 4.68
N SER A 90 -7.50 10.33 5.70
CA SER A 90 -6.42 9.45 6.15
C SER A 90 -5.95 8.51 5.05
N VAL A 91 -6.86 7.86 4.32
CA VAL A 91 -6.45 6.97 3.21
C VAL A 91 -5.81 7.77 2.08
N GLY A 92 -6.34 8.97 1.76
CA GLY A 92 -5.76 9.82 0.73
C GLY A 92 -4.34 10.29 1.07
N ILE A 93 -4.13 10.78 2.29
CA ILE A 93 -2.79 11.19 2.77
C ILE A 93 -1.84 10.01 2.77
N LEU A 94 -2.28 8.87 3.32
CA LEU A 94 -1.47 7.67 3.42
C LEU A 94 -1.04 7.17 2.03
N SER A 95 -1.93 7.20 1.06
CA SER A 95 -1.61 6.82 -0.32
C SER A 95 -0.59 7.75 -0.97
N ILE A 96 -0.72 9.06 -0.77
CA ILE A 96 0.25 10.03 -1.29
C ILE A 96 1.62 9.80 -0.63
N VAL A 97 1.67 9.70 0.69
CA VAL A 97 2.91 9.52 1.44
C VAL A 97 3.61 8.22 1.06
N LEU A 98 2.90 7.08 1.03
CA LEU A 98 3.50 5.80 0.66
C LEU A 98 4.01 5.78 -0.78
N THR A 99 3.23 6.34 -1.71
CA THR A 99 3.66 6.43 -3.11
C THR A 99 4.92 7.27 -3.22
N LEU A 100 4.97 8.45 -2.58
CA LEU A 100 6.16 9.29 -2.60
C LEU A 100 7.38 8.58 -1.99
N VAL A 101 7.22 7.95 -0.82
CA VAL A 101 8.30 7.20 -0.18
C VAL A 101 8.83 6.10 -1.11
N ILE A 102 7.96 5.27 -1.67
CA ILE A 102 8.39 4.15 -2.53
C ILE A 102 9.07 4.66 -3.80
N PHE A 103 8.52 5.68 -4.45
CA PHE A 103 9.14 6.30 -5.63
C PHE A 103 10.50 6.92 -5.30
N THR A 104 10.65 7.58 -4.15
CA THR A 104 11.95 8.13 -3.74
C THR A 104 12.98 7.04 -3.45
N MET A 105 12.58 5.93 -2.82
CA MET A 105 13.49 4.81 -2.54
C MET A 105 13.99 4.19 -3.85
N GLU A 106 13.09 3.95 -4.81
CA GLU A 106 13.44 3.44 -6.14
C GLU A 106 14.26 4.43 -6.98
N ALA A 107 14.12 5.73 -6.75
CA ALA A 107 14.93 6.76 -7.39
C ALA A 107 16.34 6.87 -6.80
N LEU A 108 16.54 6.48 -5.54
CA LEU A 108 17.84 6.48 -4.86
C LEU A 108 18.65 5.22 -5.21
N THR A 109 18.00 4.06 -5.31
CA THR A 109 18.62 2.78 -5.73
C THR A 109 18.93 2.73 -7.24
N ALA A 110 18.83 3.86 -7.93
CA ALA A 110 18.77 3.96 -9.38
C ALA A 110 20.15 4.05 -10.05
N ASP A 111 21.16 3.33 -9.58
CA ASP A 111 22.43 3.30 -10.30
C ASP A 111 22.30 2.56 -11.63
N ALA A 112 22.87 3.17 -12.67
CA ALA A 112 22.69 2.81 -14.07
C ALA A 112 23.53 1.59 -14.44
N SER A 113 23.06 0.38 -14.08
CA SER A 113 23.57 -0.87 -14.64
C SER A 113 22.72 -1.26 -15.85
N GLU A 114 23.38 -1.41 -17.01
CA GLU A 114 22.76 -1.67 -18.31
C GLU A 114 21.90 -2.94 -18.33
N GLY A 115 20.64 -2.80 -18.77
CA GLY A 115 19.88 -3.89 -19.39
C GLY A 115 19.06 -4.82 -18.50
N VAL A 116 19.21 -4.80 -17.17
CA VAL A 116 18.42 -5.67 -16.27
C VAL A 116 17.86 -4.87 -15.09
N CYS A 117 16.55 -4.99 -14.86
CA CYS A 117 15.93 -4.57 -13.60
C CYS A 117 16.31 -5.58 -12.51
N GLN A 118 17.53 -5.46 -12.00
CA GLN A 118 18.00 -6.26 -10.88
C GLN A 118 18.42 -5.30 -9.76
N GLU A 119 17.85 -5.53 -8.58
CA GLU A 119 18.21 -4.82 -7.34
C GLU A 119 19.72 -4.97 -7.14
N HIS A 120 20.43 -3.86 -6.95
CA HIS A 120 21.86 -3.88 -6.66
C HIS A 120 22.04 -4.25 -5.18
N ASP A 121 22.74 -5.35 -4.91
CA ASP A 121 22.86 -6.02 -3.60
C ASP A 121 23.45 -5.13 -2.47
N ASP A 122 23.97 -3.94 -2.76
CA ASP A 122 24.73 -3.14 -1.80
C ASP A 122 23.88 -2.30 -0.81
N GLU A 123 22.56 -2.24 -0.96
CA GLU A 123 21.66 -1.40 -0.13
C GLU A 123 20.65 -2.19 0.74
N HIS A 124 21.11 -3.24 1.44
CA HIS A 124 20.29 -4.05 2.34
C HIS A 124 19.42 -3.26 3.35
N LEU A 125 19.85 -2.07 3.79
CA LEU A 125 19.08 -1.24 4.72
C LEU A 125 17.78 -0.70 4.10
N LEU A 126 17.80 -0.32 2.82
CA LEU A 126 16.62 0.22 2.14
C LEU A 126 15.61 -0.89 1.82
N GLU A 127 16.09 -2.08 1.46
CA GLU A 127 15.25 -3.26 1.28
C GLU A 127 14.58 -3.68 2.59
N ILE A 128 15.33 -3.73 3.70
CA ILE A 128 14.76 -4.04 5.02
C ILE A 128 13.70 -2.99 5.39
N ALA A 129 13.98 -1.70 5.20
CA ALA A 129 13.01 -0.64 5.47
C ALA A 129 11.73 -0.79 4.62
N ARG A 130 11.87 -1.13 3.35
CA ARG A 130 10.75 -1.40 2.42
C ARG A 130 9.88 -2.55 2.92
N VAL A 131 10.49 -3.70 3.25
CA VAL A 131 9.77 -4.88 3.75
C VAL A 131 9.05 -4.57 5.06
N LEU A 132 9.68 -3.82 5.96
CA LEU A 132 9.07 -3.42 7.22
C LEU A 132 7.85 -2.52 7.00
N ILE A 133 7.98 -1.48 6.18
CA ILE A 133 6.90 -0.49 5.96
C ILE A 133 5.70 -1.09 5.22
N ILE A 134 5.95 -1.95 4.22
CA ILE A 134 4.89 -2.49 3.35
C ILE A 134 4.22 -3.71 3.97
N TYR A 135 4.96 -4.58 4.67
CA TYR A 135 4.45 -5.88 5.12
C TYR A 135 4.46 -6.02 6.65
N ALA A 136 5.62 -5.89 7.29
CA ALA A 136 5.76 -6.27 8.70
C ALA A 136 4.94 -5.33 9.62
N ILE A 137 5.08 -4.02 9.46
CA ILE A 137 4.39 -3.02 10.29
C ILE A 137 2.87 -3.14 10.13
N PRO A 138 2.29 -3.14 8.91
CA PRO A 138 0.86 -3.36 8.72
C PRO A 138 0.37 -4.67 9.34
N PHE A 139 1.12 -5.76 9.18
CA PHE A 139 0.78 -7.05 9.76
C PHE A 139 0.67 -7.00 11.29
N PHE A 140 1.64 -6.39 11.98
CA PHE A 140 1.59 -6.24 13.43
C PHE A 140 0.41 -5.38 13.88
N PHE A 141 0.13 -4.26 13.19
CA PHE A 141 -1.04 -3.45 13.53
C PHE A 141 -2.35 -4.22 13.34
N ILE A 142 -2.51 -4.93 12.22
CA ILE A 142 -3.68 -5.78 11.97
C ILE A 142 -3.82 -6.82 13.08
N ALA A 143 -2.74 -7.53 13.43
CA ALA A 143 -2.75 -8.54 14.49
C ALA A 143 -3.15 -7.96 15.85
N ILE A 144 -2.58 -6.80 16.23
CA ILE A 144 -2.89 -6.14 17.51
C ILE A 144 -4.35 -5.69 17.56
N PHE A 145 -4.84 -5.00 16.53
CA PHE A 145 -6.22 -4.50 16.52
C PHE A 145 -7.24 -5.63 16.44
N THR A 146 -6.98 -6.67 15.65
CA THR A 146 -7.87 -7.83 15.58
C THR A 146 -7.91 -8.60 16.88
N ALA A 147 -6.77 -8.82 17.54
CA ALA A 147 -6.72 -9.42 18.88
C ALA A 147 -7.47 -8.59 19.92
N ALA A 148 -7.37 -7.26 19.86
CA ALA A 148 -8.07 -6.35 20.77
C ALA A 148 -9.60 -6.33 20.55
N VAL A 149 -10.09 -6.61 19.34
CA VAL A 149 -11.53 -6.75 19.05
C VAL A 149 -12.10 -8.08 19.52
N LEU A 150 -11.30 -9.15 19.48
CA LEU A 150 -11.70 -10.50 19.87
C LEU A 150 -11.74 -10.72 21.38
N ARG A 151 -11.02 -9.89 22.15
CA ARG A 151 -10.98 -9.93 23.61
C ARG A 151 -12.16 -9.17 24.23
#